data_AF-A0A165S9J6-F1
#
_entry.id   AF-A0A165S9J6-F1
#
_cell.length_a   1.000
_cell.length_b   1.000
_cell.length_c   1.000
_cell.angle_alpha   90.00
_cell.angle_beta   90.00
_cell.angle_gamma   90.00
#
_symmetry.space_group_name_H-M   'P 1'
#
loop_
_entity.id
_entity.type
_entity.pdbx_description
1 polymer ?
#
loop_
_entity_poly.entity_id
_entity_poly.type
_entity_poly.pdbx_seq_one_letter_code
_entity_poly.pdbx_strand_id
1 'polypeptide(L)'
;MQPNSAAETEIAQINALEDALDNIRRIQSKLAETGLTQAVFSTDGPLSNSTLDSTRSAIGLEFQSLVQNIRAIKATDPIAEAYPDIHYDLKDQIARRNWLAHEYGTRALVKWSEVAISIYNDVPKIESAIMAALEAVGIQKP
;
A
#
# COMPACT_ATOMS: atom_id res chain seq x y z
N MET A 1 -15.37 13.04 -32.49
CA MET A 1 -15.59 13.47 -31.08
C MET A 1 -15.02 12.40 -30.17
N GLN A 2 -13.83 12.62 -29.61
CA GLN A 2 -13.41 11.96 -28.37
C GLN A 2 -12.67 12.98 -27.50
N PRO A 3 -13.38 13.76 -26.68
CA PRO A 3 -12.79 14.50 -25.58
C PRO A 3 -12.92 13.76 -24.21
N ASN A 4 -13.40 12.51 -24.17
CA ASN A 4 -13.71 11.83 -22.90
C ASN A 4 -12.53 11.10 -22.23
N SER A 5 -11.44 10.77 -22.94
CA SER A 5 -10.42 9.85 -22.43
C SER A 5 -9.47 10.44 -21.37
N ALA A 6 -9.24 11.76 -21.41
CA ALA A 6 -8.33 12.43 -20.47
C ALA A 6 -8.97 12.56 -19.08
N ALA A 7 -10.21 13.06 -19.02
CA ALA A 7 -10.96 13.18 -17.77
C ALA A 7 -11.26 11.81 -17.15
N GLU A 8 -11.58 10.79 -17.96
CA GLU A 8 -11.74 9.40 -17.49
C GLU A 8 -10.44 8.84 -16.90
N THR A 9 -9.28 9.19 -17.49
CA THR A 9 -7.98 8.79 -16.96
C THR A 9 -7.70 9.48 -15.63
N GLU A 10 -7.92 10.78 -15.54
CA GLU A 10 -7.72 11.58 -14.32
C GLU A 10 -8.58 11.05 -13.15
N ILE A 11 -9.86 10.78 -13.38
CA ILE A 11 -10.75 10.18 -12.37
C ILE A 11 -10.22 8.81 -11.92
N ALA A 12 -9.73 7.97 -12.83
CA ALA A 12 -9.19 6.66 -12.47
C ALA A 12 -7.92 6.75 -11.62
N GLN A 13 -7.07 7.76 -11.83
CA GLN A 13 -5.89 8.01 -11.00
C GLN A 13 -6.27 8.47 -9.60
N ILE A 14 -7.24 9.39 -9.51
CA ILE A 14 -7.77 9.90 -8.24
C ILE A 14 -8.40 8.76 -7.43
N ASN A 15 -9.26 7.94 -8.03
CA ASN A 15 -9.86 6.80 -7.35
C ASN A 15 -8.80 5.81 -6.82
N ALA A 16 -7.75 5.56 -7.60
CA ALA A 16 -6.65 4.69 -7.17
C ALA A 16 -5.88 5.27 -5.97
N LEU A 17 -5.73 6.60 -5.90
CA LEU A 17 -5.14 7.29 -4.75
C LEU A 17 -6.02 7.18 -3.51
N GLU A 18 -7.33 7.39 -3.65
CA GLU A 18 -8.30 7.25 -2.55
C GLU A 18 -8.33 5.81 -2.02
N ASP A 19 -8.42 4.81 -2.90
CA ASP A 19 -8.40 3.39 -2.53
C ASP A 19 -7.09 3.02 -1.82
N ALA A 20 -5.94 3.52 -2.30
CA ALA A 20 -4.65 3.33 -1.65
C ALA A 20 -4.62 3.96 -0.24
N LEU A 21 -5.14 5.18 -0.07
CA LEU A 21 -5.23 5.84 1.23
C LEU A 21 -6.11 5.05 2.21
N ASP A 22 -7.23 4.50 1.73
CA ASP A 22 -8.11 3.65 2.54
C ASP A 22 -7.42 2.36 3.00
N ASN A 23 -6.61 1.74 2.15
CA ASN A 23 -5.79 0.59 2.57
C ASN A 23 -4.78 0.98 3.66
N ILE A 24 -4.12 2.14 3.53
CA ILE A 24 -3.17 2.64 4.54
C ILE A 24 -3.88 2.84 5.89
N ARG A 25 -5.05 3.48 5.89
CA ARG A 25 -5.83 3.69 7.12
C ARG A 25 -6.23 2.38 7.80
N ARG A 26 -6.61 1.37 7.01
CA ARG A 26 -6.92 0.03 7.53
C ARG A 26 -5.69 -0.65 8.13
N ILE A 27 -4.50 -0.49 7.52
CA ILE A 27 -3.24 -0.96 8.09
C ILE A 27 -2.99 -0.29 9.45
N GLN A 28 -3.06 1.03 9.50
CA GLN A 28 -2.83 1.82 10.73
C GLN A 28 -3.81 1.46 11.85
N SER A 29 -5.12 1.33 11.54
CA SER A 29 -6.13 0.92 12.52
C SER A 29 -5.78 -0.43 13.15
N LYS A 30 -5.41 -1.41 12.32
CA LYS A 30 -5.04 -2.76 12.79
C LYS A 30 -3.77 -2.76 13.65
N LEU A 31 -2.78 -1.94 13.29
CA LEU A 31 -1.57 -1.74 14.09
C LEU A 31 -1.91 -1.13 15.45
N ALA A 32 -2.75 -0.09 15.47
CA ALA A 32 -3.16 0.59 16.69
C ALA A 32 -4.00 -0.31 17.62
N GLU A 33 -4.94 -1.08 17.07
CA GLU A 33 -5.81 -1.98 17.83
C GLU A 33 -5.05 -3.10 18.55
N THR A 34 -3.97 -3.59 17.95
CA THR A 34 -3.24 -4.75 18.47
C THR A 34 -1.92 -4.43 19.15
N GLY A 35 -1.38 -3.22 18.93
CA GLY A 35 -0.02 -2.89 19.33
C GLY A 35 1.03 -3.81 18.72
N LEU A 36 0.70 -4.45 17.58
CA LEU A 36 1.65 -5.27 16.83
C LEU A 36 2.83 -4.38 16.48
N THR A 37 4.00 -4.68 17.02
CA THR A 37 5.22 -3.90 16.79
C THR A 37 5.98 -4.44 15.59
N GLN A 38 6.87 -3.63 15.01
CA GLN A 38 7.69 -4.07 13.88
C GLN A 38 8.48 -5.35 14.19
N ALA A 39 9.02 -5.47 15.41
CA ALA A 39 9.76 -6.64 15.86
C ALA A 39 8.89 -7.90 15.86
N VAL A 40 7.68 -7.83 16.41
CA VAL A 40 6.75 -8.96 16.44
C VAL A 40 6.25 -9.29 15.03
N PHE A 41 5.91 -8.26 14.23
CA PHE A 41 5.48 -8.42 12.83
C PHE A 41 6.52 -9.18 12.01
N SER A 42 7.80 -8.86 12.20
CA SER A 42 8.94 -9.40 11.46
C SER A 42 9.28 -10.86 11.79
N THR A 43 8.61 -11.47 12.77
CA THR A 43 8.92 -12.84 13.20
C THR A 43 8.68 -13.83 12.05
N ASP A 44 9.67 -14.67 11.77
CA ASP A 44 9.53 -15.71 10.75
C ASP A 44 8.49 -16.76 11.16
N GLY A 45 7.71 -17.22 10.18
CA GLY A 45 6.67 -18.22 10.40
C GLY A 45 5.49 -17.70 11.24
N PRO A 46 4.58 -18.59 11.67
CA PRO A 46 3.38 -18.22 12.42
C PRO A 46 3.70 -17.62 13.79
N LEU A 47 2.95 -16.60 14.22
CA LEU A 47 3.03 -16.08 15.58
C LEU A 47 2.32 -17.02 16.55
N SER A 48 2.85 -17.19 17.76
CA SER A 48 2.21 -18.00 18.81
C SER A 48 0.88 -17.43 19.28
N ASN A 49 0.73 -16.09 19.22
CA ASN A 49 -0.53 -15.41 19.50
C ASN A 49 -1.36 -15.35 18.21
N SER A 50 -2.44 -16.14 18.15
CA SER A 50 -3.31 -16.25 16.99
C SER A 50 -4.01 -14.95 16.59
N THR A 51 -4.33 -14.08 17.55
CA THR A 51 -4.87 -12.74 17.26
C THR A 51 -3.83 -11.90 16.54
N LEU A 52 -2.60 -11.86 17.04
CA LEU A 52 -1.52 -11.13 16.38
C LEU A 52 -1.18 -11.72 15.00
N ASP A 53 -1.20 -13.05 14.86
CA ASP A 53 -0.95 -13.73 13.59
C ASP A 53 -2.03 -13.41 12.53
N SER A 54 -3.29 -13.41 12.97
CA SER A 54 -4.43 -13.06 12.12
C SER A 54 -4.38 -11.59 11.71
N THR A 55 -4.07 -10.70 12.65
CA THR A 55 -3.93 -9.26 12.36
C THR A 55 -2.77 -9.00 11.41
N ARG A 56 -1.62 -9.66 11.59
CA ARG A 56 -0.49 -9.57 10.67
C ARG A 56 -0.88 -10.00 9.26
N SER A 57 -1.61 -11.10 9.14
CA SER A 57 -2.12 -11.59 7.85
C SER A 57 -3.11 -10.61 7.21
N ALA A 58 -4.01 -10.03 8.00
CA ALA A 58 -4.95 -9.02 7.53
C ALA A 58 -4.24 -7.74 7.06
N ILE A 59 -3.21 -7.27 7.78
CA ILE A 59 -2.35 -6.16 7.33
C ILE A 59 -1.66 -6.53 6.02
N GLY A 60 -1.17 -7.76 5.89
CA GLY A 60 -0.59 -8.26 4.63
C GLY A 60 -1.57 -8.23 3.45
N LEU A 61 -2.87 -8.46 3.67
CA LEU A 61 -3.89 -8.31 2.62
C LEU A 61 -4.12 -6.85 2.24
N GLU A 62 -4.24 -5.96 3.22
CA GLU A 62 -4.39 -4.52 2.95
C GLU A 62 -3.15 -3.95 2.23
N PHE A 63 -1.95 -4.42 2.58
CA PHE A 63 -0.72 -4.04 1.90
C PHE A 63 -0.69 -4.52 0.44
N GLN A 64 -1.17 -5.73 0.15
CA GLN A 64 -1.26 -6.20 -1.23
C GLN A 64 -2.17 -5.29 -2.08
N SER A 65 -3.32 -4.89 -1.52
CA SER A 65 -4.25 -3.98 -2.16
C SER A 65 -3.65 -2.59 -2.36
N LEU A 66 -2.97 -2.05 -1.33
CA LEU A 66 -2.23 -0.79 -1.43
C LEU A 66 -1.25 -0.82 -2.60
N VAL A 67 -0.39 -1.85 -2.66
CA VAL A 67 0.61 -1.98 -3.73
C VAL A 67 -0.04 -2.10 -5.11
N GLN A 68 -1.18 -2.78 -5.20
CA GLN A 68 -1.93 -2.89 -6.45
C GLN A 68 -2.49 -1.54 -6.90
N ASN A 69 -3.01 -0.73 -5.97
CA ASN A 69 -3.59 0.58 -6.24
C ASN A 69 -2.53 1.59 -6.65
N ILE A 70 -1.42 1.70 -5.90
CA ILE A 70 -0.33 2.59 -6.31
C ILE A 70 0.31 2.16 -7.63
N ARG A 71 0.38 0.86 -7.93
CA ARG A 71 0.87 0.37 -9.23
C ARG A 71 -0.04 0.75 -10.40
N ALA A 72 -1.34 0.93 -10.16
CA ALA A 72 -2.29 1.34 -11.19
C ALA A 72 -2.15 2.83 -11.57
N ILE A 73 -1.49 3.61 -10.72
CA ILE A 73 -1.17 5.00 -10.97
C ILE A 73 -0.06 5.07 -12.03
N LYS A 74 -0.31 5.79 -13.11
CA LYS A 74 0.64 5.88 -14.22
C LYS A 74 1.76 6.82 -13.80
N ALA A 75 3.00 6.38 -13.93
CA ALA A 75 4.16 7.23 -13.65
C ALA A 75 4.27 8.47 -14.56
N THR A 76 3.56 8.48 -15.70
CA THR A 76 3.45 9.62 -16.61
C THR A 76 2.25 10.52 -16.29
N ASP A 77 1.49 10.21 -15.25
CA ASP A 77 0.40 11.08 -14.80
C ASP A 77 1.00 12.30 -14.09
N PRO A 78 0.51 13.54 -14.38
CA PRO A 78 1.04 14.74 -13.74
C PRO A 78 1.03 14.71 -12.21
N ILE A 79 0.07 14.02 -11.60
CA ILE A 79 0.01 13.86 -10.13
C ILE A 79 1.16 12.98 -9.65
N ALA A 80 1.40 11.85 -10.32
CA ALA A 80 2.50 10.95 -9.96
C ALA A 80 3.89 11.57 -10.24
N GLU A 81 4.01 12.40 -11.28
CA GLU A 81 5.23 13.16 -11.57
C GLU A 81 5.51 14.23 -10.49
N ALA A 82 4.46 14.91 -10.01
CA ALA A 82 4.57 15.92 -8.95
C ALA A 82 4.82 15.31 -7.56
N TYR A 83 4.32 14.11 -7.30
CA TYR A 83 4.40 13.40 -6.02
C TYR A 83 5.04 12.00 -6.19
N PRO A 84 6.35 11.93 -6.48
CA PRO A 84 7.01 10.66 -6.83
C PRO A 84 6.99 9.63 -5.71
N ASP A 85 6.85 10.06 -4.45
CA ASP A 85 6.78 9.18 -3.28
C ASP A 85 5.48 8.34 -3.22
N ILE A 86 4.47 8.61 -4.07
CA ILE A 86 3.35 7.67 -4.32
C ILE A 86 3.90 6.30 -4.75
N HIS A 87 5.00 6.29 -5.51
CA HIS A 87 5.70 5.08 -5.97
C HIS A 87 7.00 4.81 -5.18
N TYR A 88 7.11 5.33 -3.96
CA TYR A 88 8.29 5.12 -3.11
C TYR A 88 8.62 3.63 -2.99
N ASP A 89 9.85 3.22 -3.37
CA ASP A 89 10.31 1.83 -3.40
C ASP A 89 9.36 0.82 -4.08
N LEU A 90 8.57 1.26 -5.08
CA LEU A 90 7.51 0.45 -5.72
C LEU A 90 7.99 -0.93 -6.22
N LYS A 91 9.22 -1.02 -6.74
CA LYS A 91 9.78 -2.29 -7.20
C LYS A 91 9.87 -3.33 -6.07
N ASP A 92 10.34 -2.90 -4.90
CA ASP A 92 10.50 -3.78 -3.74
C ASP A 92 9.13 -4.08 -3.13
N GLN A 93 8.21 -3.12 -3.14
CA GLN A 93 6.83 -3.34 -2.73
C GLN A 93 6.11 -4.37 -3.60
N ILE A 94 6.31 -4.34 -4.93
CA ILE A 94 5.79 -5.36 -5.84
C ILE A 94 6.36 -6.74 -5.49
N ALA A 95 7.67 -6.83 -5.20
CA ALA A 95 8.28 -8.10 -4.78
C ALA A 95 7.67 -8.63 -3.47
N ARG A 96 7.45 -7.74 -2.48
CA ARG A 96 6.81 -8.07 -1.19
C ARG A 96 5.36 -8.53 -1.36
N ARG A 97 4.57 -7.82 -2.20
CA ARG A 97 3.22 -8.23 -2.61
C ARG A 97 3.22 -9.62 -3.22
N ASN A 98 4.16 -9.92 -4.13
CA ASN A 98 4.23 -11.22 -4.79
C ASN A 98 4.45 -12.37 -3.80
N TRP A 99 5.26 -12.17 -2.76
CA TRP A 99 5.43 -13.16 -1.68
C TRP A 99 4.13 -13.39 -0.91
N LEU A 100 3.41 -12.31 -0.58
CA LEU A 100 2.15 -12.39 0.17
C LEU A 100 1.03 -13.07 -0.63
N ALA A 101 0.90 -12.72 -1.91
CA ALA A 101 -0.13 -13.26 -2.80
C ALA A 101 0.15 -14.71 -3.26
N HIS A 102 1.35 -15.25 -2.96
CA HIS A 102 1.87 -16.50 -3.53
C HIS A 102 1.79 -16.51 -5.07
N GLU A 103 1.86 -15.32 -5.69
CA GLU A 103 1.86 -15.18 -7.14
C GLU A 103 3.09 -15.90 -7.72
N TYR A 104 2.93 -16.45 -8.93
CA TYR A 104 3.90 -17.30 -9.61
C TYR A 104 4.04 -18.75 -9.07
N GLY A 105 3.08 -19.23 -8.27
CA GLY A 105 3.03 -20.65 -7.85
C GLY A 105 4.22 -21.08 -6.99
N THR A 106 4.92 -20.11 -6.39
CA THR A 106 6.12 -20.38 -5.61
C THR A 106 5.71 -20.78 -4.19
N ARG A 107 6.31 -21.86 -3.67
CA ARG A 107 6.25 -22.22 -2.24
C ARG A 107 7.13 -21.31 -1.38
N ALA A 108 7.50 -20.13 -1.90
CA ALA A 108 8.40 -19.23 -1.21
C ALA A 108 7.74 -18.73 0.06
N LEU A 109 8.42 -18.88 1.18
CA LEU A 109 7.93 -18.37 2.47
C LEU A 109 7.78 -16.86 2.39
N VAL A 110 6.70 -16.35 2.96
CA VAL A 110 6.51 -14.90 3.14
C VAL A 110 7.66 -14.36 3.98
N LYS A 111 8.38 -13.39 3.45
CA LYS A 111 9.44 -12.67 4.17
C LYS A 111 8.82 -11.57 5.03
N TRP A 112 8.30 -11.95 6.19
CA TRP A 112 7.59 -11.02 7.08
C TRP A 112 8.44 -9.85 7.55
N SER A 113 9.75 -10.02 7.71
CA SER A 113 10.70 -8.95 8.01
C SER A 113 10.74 -7.86 6.93
N GLU A 114 10.76 -8.26 5.66
CA GLU A 114 10.73 -7.33 4.52
C GLU A 114 9.39 -6.62 4.40
N VAL A 115 8.28 -7.33 4.62
CA VAL A 115 6.94 -6.73 4.66
C VAL A 115 6.87 -5.72 5.80
N ALA A 116 7.41 -6.04 6.97
CA ALA A 116 7.45 -5.13 8.11
C ALA A 116 8.25 -3.85 7.80
N ILE A 117 9.35 -3.92 7.04
CA ILE A 117 10.05 -2.70 6.61
C ILE A 117 9.09 -1.78 5.85
N SER A 118 8.32 -2.30 4.89
CA SER A 118 7.36 -1.47 4.17
C SER A 118 6.25 -0.90 5.06
N ILE A 119 5.64 -1.74 5.90
CA ILE A 119 4.53 -1.31 6.75
C ILE A 119 4.92 -0.15 7.68
N TYR A 120 6.14 -0.17 8.23
CA TYR A 120 6.55 0.81 9.25
C TYR A 120 7.37 1.97 8.68
N ASN A 121 8.04 1.81 7.54
CA ASN A 121 8.93 2.83 6.99
C ASN A 121 8.47 3.41 5.65
N ASP A 122 7.94 2.57 4.75
CA ASP A 122 7.58 3.00 3.39
C ASP A 122 6.17 3.56 3.35
N VAL A 123 5.21 2.85 3.97
CA VAL A 123 3.79 3.22 4.01
C VAL A 123 3.55 4.65 4.53
N PRO A 124 4.20 5.14 5.61
CA PRO A 124 4.02 6.53 6.05
C PRO A 124 4.48 7.58 5.02
N LYS A 125 5.48 7.26 4.19
CA LYS A 125 5.95 8.16 3.13
C LYS A 125 4.95 8.21 1.99
N ILE A 126 4.47 7.03 1.57
CA ILE A 126 3.43 6.90 0.55
C ILE A 126 2.17 7.64 0.99
N GLU A 127 1.74 7.45 2.25
CA GLU A 127 0.58 8.13 2.82
C GLU A 127 0.71 9.66 2.70
N SER A 128 1.85 10.19 3.13
CA SER A 128 2.11 11.63 3.08
C SER A 128 2.04 12.17 1.64
N ALA A 129 2.56 11.41 0.68
CA ALA A 129 2.51 11.76 -0.74
C ALA A 129 1.10 11.68 -1.33
N ILE A 130 0.33 10.64 -0.99
CA ILE A 130 -1.06 10.47 -1.43
C ILE A 130 -1.94 11.59 -0.88
N MET A 131 -1.82 11.92 0.42
CA MET A 131 -2.57 13.03 1.01
C MET A 131 -2.25 14.35 0.31
N ALA A 132 -0.98 14.67 0.09
CA ALA A 132 -0.57 15.88 -0.61
C ALA A 132 -1.09 15.93 -2.07
N ALA A 133 -1.07 14.79 -2.77
CA ALA A 133 -1.60 14.65 -4.12
C ALA A 133 -3.11 14.91 -4.18
N LEU A 134 -3.87 14.29 -3.27
CA LEU A 134 -5.34 14.44 -3.20
C LEU A 134 -5.73 15.88 -2.82
N GLU A 135 -5.02 16.51 -1.87
CA GLU A 135 -5.23 17.91 -1.52
C GLU A 135 -4.98 18.86 -2.70
N ALA A 136 -3.95 18.60 -3.50
CA ALA A 136 -3.59 19.43 -4.65
C ALA A 136 -4.65 19.41 -5.77
N VAL A 137 -5.41 18.31 -5.89
CA VAL A 137 -6.55 18.21 -6.82
C VAL A 137 -7.88 18.63 -6.19
N GLY A 138 -7.85 19.17 -4.97
CA GLY A 138 -9.00 19.79 -4.30
C GLY A 138 -9.82 18.84 -3.42
N ILE A 139 -9.35 17.63 -3.15
CA ILE A 139 -9.99 16.72 -2.18
C ILE A 139 -9.56 17.15 -0.78
N GLN A 140 -10.50 17.72 -0.03
CA GLN A 140 -10.23 18.25 1.30
C GLN A 140 -10.33 17.17 2.36
N LYS A 141 -9.35 17.14 3.28
CA LYS A 141 -9.25 16.13 4.33
C LYS A 141 -9.39 14.71 3.75
N PRO A 142 -8.58 14.40 2.72
CA PRO A 142 -8.62 13.10 2.06
C PRO A 142 -8.39 12.01 3.09
#